data_AF-A0A9K3N2D1-F1
#
_entry.id   AF-A0A9K3N2D1-F1
#
_cell.length_a   1.000
_cell.length_b   1.000
_cell.length_c   1.000
_cell.angle_alpha   90.00
_cell.angle_beta   90.00
_cell.angle_gamma   90.00
#
_symmetry.space_group_name_H-M   'P 1'
#
loop_
_entity.id
_entity.type
_entity.pdbx_description
1 polymer ?
#
loop_
_entity_poly.entity_id
_entity_poly.type
_entity_poly.pdbx_seq_one_letter_code
_entity_poly.pdbx_strand_id
1 'polypeptide(L)'
;MIIHGNIASFKLGLDENWRTKIEDFEWAVILAPDKKDETLYKRTYFESEYHVDPEYANTGKLKRESDVYSFGVVLLEIICGRQARDQIYLKESDKGLVHVARKNFRNGTIEGMIDPTLKEDTDKKSCIPNRGANKDSLHIFLKVANQCVSETQDQRPTMKVVLNKLEKALVFQVS
;
A
#
# COMPACT_ATOMS: atom_id res chain seq x y z
N MET A 1 -2.02 -20.53 -9.48
CA MET A 1 -1.96 -19.31 -8.64
C MET A 1 -2.37 -18.10 -9.48
N ILE A 2 -2.88 -17.02 -8.90
CA ILE A 2 -3.25 -15.79 -9.62
C ILE A 2 -2.40 -14.63 -9.09
N ILE A 3 -1.80 -13.84 -9.99
CA ILE A 3 -1.25 -12.50 -9.71
C ILE A 3 -2.21 -11.49 -10.31
N HIS A 4 -2.69 -10.51 -9.55
CA HIS A 4 -3.67 -9.53 -10.01
C HIS A 4 -3.06 -8.51 -10.98
N GLY A 5 -1.86 -8.00 -10.68
CA GLY A 5 -1.08 -7.12 -11.54
C GLY A 5 -1.68 -5.73 -11.79
N ASN A 6 -2.71 -5.33 -11.04
CA ASN A 6 -3.44 -4.08 -11.22
C ASN A 6 -4.17 -3.61 -9.95
N ILE A 7 -3.60 -3.87 -8.78
CA ILE A 7 -4.19 -3.44 -7.50
C ILE A 7 -4.04 -1.92 -7.37
N ALA A 8 -5.13 -1.23 -7.06
CA ALA A 8 -5.13 0.19 -6.73
C ALA A 8 -6.32 0.52 -5.82
N SER A 9 -6.25 1.59 -5.04
CA SER A 9 -7.30 1.95 -4.08
C SER A 9 -8.67 2.16 -4.72
N PHE A 10 -8.73 2.72 -5.94
CA PHE A 10 -9.97 2.92 -6.69
C PHE A 10 -10.52 1.64 -7.36
N LYS A 11 -9.83 0.50 -7.20
CA LYS A 11 -10.22 -0.84 -7.68
C LYS A 11 -10.59 -1.78 -6.54
N LEU A 12 -10.71 -1.23 -5.33
CA LEU A 12 -11.16 -1.93 -4.14
C LEU A 12 -12.59 -1.46 -3.84
N GLY A 13 -13.56 -2.31 -4.15
CA GLY A 13 -14.96 -2.06 -3.82
C GLY A 13 -15.21 -2.25 -2.31
N LEU A 14 -16.15 -1.50 -1.76
CA LEU A 14 -16.66 -1.70 -0.41
C LEU A 14 -18.12 -2.14 -0.50
N ASP A 15 -18.48 -3.21 0.21
CA ASP A 15 -19.88 -3.58 0.35
C ASP A 15 -20.60 -2.72 1.39
N GLU A 16 -21.91 -2.94 1.53
CA GLU A 16 -22.78 -2.25 2.48
C GLU A 16 -22.34 -2.35 3.96
N ASN A 17 -21.49 -3.33 4.28
CA ASN A 17 -20.94 -3.56 5.62
C ASN A 17 -19.48 -3.09 5.74
N TRP A 18 -19.01 -2.24 4.81
CA TRP A 18 -17.64 -1.76 4.75
C TRP A 18 -16.59 -2.88 4.59
N ARG A 19 -16.99 -4.04 4.07
CA ARG A 19 -16.04 -5.11 3.74
C ARG A 19 -15.46 -4.88 2.36
N THR A 20 -14.14 -4.91 2.28
CA THR A 20 -13.42 -4.72 1.01
C THR A 20 -13.52 -5.95 0.12
N LYS A 21 -13.76 -5.71 -1.17
CA LYS A 21 -13.71 -6.69 -2.25
C LYS A 21 -12.68 -6.24 -3.29
N ILE A 22 -11.88 -7.18 -3.74
CA ILE A 22 -10.92 -6.94 -4.83
C ILE A 22 -11.69 -7.08 -6.15
N GLU A 23 -11.54 -6.11 -7.04
CA GLU A 23 -12.23 -6.03 -8.34
C GLU A 23 -11.20 -5.87 -9.47
N ASP A 24 -11.66 -5.93 -10.73
CA ASP A 24 -10.84 -5.69 -11.94
C ASP A 24 -9.68 -6.69 -12.18
N PHE A 25 -10.06 -7.96 -12.35
CA PHE A 25 -9.13 -9.05 -12.70
C PHE A 25 -8.77 -9.13 -14.19
N GLU A 26 -9.14 -8.14 -15.03
CA GLU A 26 -8.87 -8.18 -16.48
C GLU A 26 -7.37 -8.31 -16.81
N TRP A 27 -6.53 -7.83 -15.88
CA TRP A 27 -5.08 -7.75 -16.00
C TRP A 27 -4.37 -8.89 -15.24
N ALA A 28 -5.15 -9.79 -14.63
CA ALA A 28 -4.64 -10.86 -13.80
C ALA A 28 -4.02 -12.00 -14.62
N VAL A 29 -2.96 -12.59 -14.08
CA VAL A 29 -2.23 -13.67 -14.71
C VAL A 29 -2.31 -14.93 -13.86
N ILE A 30 -2.76 -16.02 -14.48
CA ILE A 30 -2.77 -17.34 -13.86
C ILE A 30 -1.40 -18.01 -14.11
N LEU A 31 -0.68 -18.26 -13.03
CA LEU A 31 0.55 -19.03 -13.04
C LEU A 31 0.23 -20.53 -12.88
N ALA A 32 0.84 -21.32 -13.76
CA ALA A 32 0.78 -22.77 -13.71
C ALA A 32 1.44 -23.30 -12.42
N PRO A 33 0.95 -24.41 -11.83
CA PRO A 33 1.40 -24.90 -10.53
C PRO A 33 2.90 -25.24 -10.44
N ASP A 34 3.52 -25.51 -11.60
CA ASP A 34 4.91 -25.94 -11.79
C ASP A 34 5.88 -24.81 -12.13
N LYS A 35 5.37 -23.60 -12.41
CA LYS A 35 6.23 -22.44 -12.69
C LYS A 35 6.74 -21.83 -11.40
N LYS A 36 7.96 -21.27 -11.46
CA LYS A 36 8.46 -20.33 -10.45
C LYS A 36 7.42 -19.22 -10.26
N ASP A 37 7.40 -18.59 -9.08
CA ASP A 37 6.45 -17.54 -8.69
C ASP A 37 6.57 -16.22 -9.48
N GLU A 38 7.04 -16.30 -10.73
CA GLU A 38 7.30 -15.22 -11.66
C GLU A 38 6.90 -15.61 -13.09
N THR A 39 6.58 -14.61 -13.90
CA THR A 39 6.41 -14.77 -15.35
C THR A 39 6.92 -13.54 -16.08
N LEU A 40 7.45 -13.74 -17.29
CA LEU A 40 7.71 -12.63 -18.21
C LEU A 40 6.38 -12.20 -18.83
N TYR A 41 5.95 -10.99 -18.51
CA TYR A 41 4.68 -10.43 -18.96
C TYR A 41 4.83 -8.93 -19.19
N LYS A 42 5.45 -8.56 -20.32
CA LYS A 42 5.70 -7.16 -20.68
C LYS A 42 4.39 -6.48 -21.08
N ARG A 43 4.17 -5.29 -20.51
CA ARG A 43 3.00 -4.47 -20.75
C ARG A 43 3.45 -3.11 -21.28
N THR A 44 2.72 -2.57 -22.24
CA THR A 44 3.02 -1.28 -22.88
C THR A 44 2.27 -0.11 -22.26
N TYR A 45 1.24 -0.39 -21.45
CA TYR A 45 0.40 0.60 -20.79
C TYR A 45 0.03 0.13 -19.39
N PHE A 46 0.06 1.03 -18.42
CA PHE A 46 -0.42 0.77 -17.06
C PHE A 46 -1.46 1.82 -16.68
N GLU A 47 -2.68 1.37 -16.40
CA GLU A 47 -3.76 2.27 -16.00
C GLU A 47 -3.51 2.90 -14.62
N SER A 48 -2.95 2.13 -13.69
CA SER A 48 -2.71 2.55 -12.30
C SER A 48 -1.23 2.89 -12.09
N GLU A 49 -0.64 3.77 -12.92
CA GLU A 49 0.82 3.96 -13.02
C GLU A 49 1.55 4.18 -11.68
N TYR A 50 0.92 4.89 -10.73
CA TYR A 50 1.49 5.17 -9.40
C TYR A 50 1.45 3.97 -8.44
N HIS A 51 0.71 2.91 -8.78
CA HIS A 51 0.60 1.66 -8.03
C HIS A 51 1.44 0.54 -8.67
N VAL A 52 2.06 0.78 -9.83
CA VAL A 52 2.84 -0.24 -10.54
C VAL A 52 4.18 -0.46 -9.88
N ASP A 53 4.51 -1.74 -9.68
CA ASP A 53 5.84 -2.18 -9.30
C ASP A 53 6.91 -1.67 -10.30
N PRO A 54 7.86 -0.82 -9.88
CA PRO A 54 8.84 -0.21 -10.78
C PRO A 54 9.82 -1.24 -11.37
N GLU A 55 10.16 -2.31 -10.64
CA GLU A 55 11.00 -3.38 -11.18
C GLU A 55 10.24 -4.19 -12.24
N TYR A 56 8.95 -4.44 -12.00
CA TYR A 56 8.10 -5.07 -13.01
C TYR A 56 7.97 -4.19 -14.26
N ALA A 57 7.66 -2.89 -14.10
CA ALA A 57 7.56 -1.96 -15.22
C ALA A 57 8.83 -1.92 -16.08
N ASN A 58 10.00 -1.95 -15.43
CA ASN A 58 11.29 -1.89 -16.10
C ASN A 58 11.69 -3.23 -16.77
N THR A 59 11.45 -4.36 -16.10
CA THR A 59 11.97 -5.67 -16.54
C THR A 59 10.95 -6.52 -17.29
N GLY A 60 9.66 -6.26 -17.09
CA GLY A 60 8.56 -7.12 -17.50
C GLY A 60 8.43 -8.40 -16.66
N LYS A 61 9.18 -8.55 -15.56
CA LYS A 61 9.08 -9.70 -14.66
C LYS A 61 7.96 -9.46 -13.64
N LEU A 62 6.80 -10.07 -13.90
CA LEU A 62 5.67 -10.02 -13.00
C LEU A 62 5.82 -11.10 -11.94
N LYS A 63 5.76 -10.71 -10.66
CA LYS A 63 5.83 -11.63 -9.51
C LYS A 63 4.69 -11.37 -8.52
N ARG A 64 4.54 -12.24 -7.51
CA ARG A 64 3.65 -11.99 -6.36
C ARG A 64 4.00 -10.67 -5.65
N GLU A 65 5.28 -10.36 -5.61
CA GLU A 65 5.84 -9.15 -5.01
C GLU A 65 5.42 -7.88 -5.75
N SER A 66 4.94 -7.99 -7.00
CA SER A 66 4.35 -6.87 -7.72
C SER A 66 3.00 -6.46 -7.09
N ASP A 67 2.15 -7.43 -6.73
CA ASP A 67 0.91 -7.16 -6.00
C ASP A 67 1.18 -6.64 -4.57
N VAL A 68 2.25 -7.14 -3.92
CA VAL A 68 2.70 -6.62 -2.61
C VAL A 68 3.04 -5.13 -2.71
N TYR A 69 3.76 -4.72 -3.77
CA TYR A 69 4.09 -3.31 -3.98
C TYR A 69 2.83 -2.47 -4.12
N SER A 70 1.93 -2.86 -5.02
CA SER A 70 0.68 -2.15 -5.27
C SER A 70 -0.18 -2.03 -4.00
N PHE A 71 -0.27 -3.11 -3.21
CA PHE A 71 -0.92 -3.08 -1.90
C PHE A 71 -0.22 -2.14 -0.91
N GLY A 72 1.12 -2.10 -0.92
CA GLY A 72 1.89 -1.15 -0.13
C GLY A 72 1.56 0.31 -0.47
N VAL A 73 1.33 0.63 -1.75
CA VAL A 73 0.86 1.96 -2.16
C VAL A 73 -0.52 2.25 -1.56
N VAL A 74 -1.45 1.30 -1.62
CA VAL A 74 -2.78 1.44 -0.99
C VAL A 74 -2.67 1.70 0.52
N LEU A 75 -1.77 0.99 1.23
CA LEU A 75 -1.54 1.25 2.66
C LEU A 75 -1.04 2.68 2.90
N LEU A 76 -0.14 3.19 2.06
CA LEU A 76 0.32 4.57 2.15
C LEU A 76 -0.81 5.57 1.87
N GLU A 77 -1.68 5.31 0.90
CA GLU A 77 -2.84 6.17 0.62
C GLU A 77 -3.79 6.21 1.82
N ILE A 78 -4.06 5.06 2.45
CA ILE A 78 -4.90 4.96 3.65
C ILE A 78 -4.33 5.81 4.78
N ILE A 79 -3.05 5.66 5.09
CA ILE A 79 -2.45 6.36 6.25
C ILE A 79 -2.25 7.86 6.02
N CYS A 80 -2.06 8.27 4.76
CA CYS A 80 -1.89 9.68 4.42
C CYS A 80 -3.22 10.39 4.13
N GLY A 81 -4.31 9.63 3.94
CA GLY A 81 -5.61 10.17 3.54
C GLY A 81 -5.60 10.82 2.15
N ARG A 82 -4.66 10.43 1.27
CA ARG A 82 -4.40 11.09 -0.01
C ARG A 82 -4.07 10.08 -1.10
N GLN A 83 -4.47 10.39 -2.33
CA GLN A 83 -4.15 9.57 -3.50
C GLN A 83 -2.65 9.61 -3.81
N ALA A 84 -2.14 8.52 -4.39
CA ALA A 84 -0.73 8.40 -4.75
C ALA A 84 -0.26 9.49 -5.73
N ARG A 85 -1.20 10.01 -6.54
CA ARG A 85 -1.01 11.08 -7.53
C ARG A 85 -1.41 12.48 -7.04
N ASP A 86 -1.65 12.67 -5.74
CA ASP A 86 -2.00 13.99 -5.20
C ASP A 86 -0.91 15.02 -5.56
N GLN A 87 -1.34 16.22 -5.98
CA GLN A 87 -0.48 17.31 -6.42
C GLN A 87 0.53 17.73 -5.35
N ILE A 88 0.24 17.53 -4.07
CA ILE A 88 1.21 17.79 -3.00
C ILE A 88 2.48 16.95 -3.15
N TYR A 89 2.35 15.69 -3.60
CA TYR A 89 3.48 14.80 -3.81
C TYR A 89 4.14 15.05 -5.17
N LEU A 90 3.35 15.32 -6.21
CA LEU A 90 3.86 15.59 -7.56
C LEU A 90 4.70 16.87 -7.65
N LYS A 91 4.43 17.86 -6.78
CA LYS A 91 5.28 19.05 -6.64
C LYS A 91 6.68 18.73 -6.12
N GLU A 92 6.85 17.63 -5.39
CA GLU A 92 8.14 17.20 -4.85
C GLU A 92 8.84 16.21 -5.79
N SER A 93 8.11 15.26 -6.39
CA SER A 93 8.61 14.33 -7.39
C SER A 93 7.49 13.84 -8.30
N ASP A 94 7.78 13.76 -9.60
CA ASP A 94 6.97 13.09 -10.63
C ASP A 94 6.58 11.64 -10.29
N LYS A 95 7.31 11.00 -9.37
CA LYS A 95 7.05 9.64 -8.87
C LYS A 95 5.98 9.56 -7.77
N GLY A 96 5.40 10.70 -7.36
CA GLY A 96 4.26 10.77 -6.45
C GLY A 96 4.53 10.27 -5.02
N LEU A 97 3.47 9.82 -4.35
CA LEU A 97 3.44 9.48 -2.92
C LEU A 97 4.56 8.54 -2.48
N VAL A 98 4.82 7.46 -3.23
CA VAL A 98 5.77 6.43 -2.81
C VAL A 98 7.19 7.00 -2.68
N HIS A 99 7.59 7.88 -3.58
CA HIS A 99 8.90 8.53 -3.52
C HIS A 99 9.04 9.40 -2.27
N VAL A 100 8.04 10.25 -2.03
CA VAL A 100 7.98 11.14 -0.85
C VAL A 100 7.95 10.33 0.44
N ALA A 101 7.15 9.27 0.49
CA ALA A 101 7.04 8.38 1.65
C ALA A 101 8.37 7.71 1.98
N ARG A 102 9.03 7.08 1.00
CA ARG A 102 10.34 6.45 1.21
C ARG A 102 11.41 7.46 1.66
N LYS A 103 11.41 8.68 1.12
CA LYS A 103 12.34 9.74 1.53
C LYS A 103 12.09 10.14 2.99
N ASN A 104 10.85 10.38 3.38
CA ASN A 104 10.50 10.71 4.76
C ASN A 104 10.76 9.55 5.72
N PHE A 105 10.56 8.30 5.29
CA PHE A 105 10.90 7.12 6.09
C PHE A 105 12.40 7.04 6.39
N ARG A 106 13.27 7.24 5.37
CA ARG A 106 14.73 7.29 5.56
C ARG A 106 15.18 8.44 6.46
N ASN A 107 14.48 9.57 6.39
CA ASN A 107 14.79 10.76 7.18
C ASN A 107 14.20 10.71 8.61
N GLY A 108 13.41 9.68 8.95
CA GLY A 108 12.73 9.60 10.24
C GLY A 108 11.55 10.58 10.40
N THR A 109 11.06 11.18 9.30
CA THR A 109 9.99 12.20 9.30
C THR A 109 8.65 11.68 8.76
N ILE A 110 8.51 10.36 8.57
CA ILE A 110 7.31 9.74 7.99
C ILE A 110 6.02 10.00 8.79
N GLU A 111 6.12 10.18 10.11
CA GLU A 111 4.97 10.54 10.94
C GLU A 111 4.34 11.87 10.52
N GLY A 112 5.13 12.78 9.93
CA GLY A 112 4.64 14.02 9.36
C GLY A 112 3.63 13.83 8.22
N MET A 113 3.67 12.69 7.53
CA MET A 113 2.79 12.38 6.41
C MET A 113 1.45 11.76 6.80
N ILE A 114 1.32 11.26 8.03
CA ILE A 114 0.08 10.67 8.52
C ILE A 114 -1.03 11.73 8.49
N ASP A 115 -2.22 11.33 8.02
CA ASP A 115 -3.42 12.16 7.97
C ASP A 115 -3.70 12.78 9.35
N PRO A 116 -3.83 14.12 9.45
CA PRO A 116 -4.19 14.79 10.70
C PRO A 116 -5.43 14.22 11.39
N THR A 117 -6.41 13.70 10.64
CA THR A 117 -7.63 13.08 11.18
C THR A 117 -7.36 11.80 11.98
N LEU A 118 -6.20 11.16 11.76
CA LEU A 118 -5.77 9.96 12.48
C LEU A 118 -4.92 10.28 13.73
N LYS A 119 -4.33 11.48 13.81
CA LYS A 119 -3.33 11.83 14.83
C LYS A 119 -3.92 12.21 16.18
N GLU A 120 -5.09 12.83 16.24
CA GLU A 120 -5.64 13.32 17.51
C GLU A 120 -7.16 13.56 17.49
N ASP A 121 -7.75 13.32 18.65
CA ASP A 121 -9.14 13.57 19.09
C ASP A 121 -9.41 15.08 19.05
N THR A 122 -9.64 15.63 17.85
CA THR A 122 -9.77 17.10 17.65
C THR A 122 -11.14 17.63 18.06
N ASP A 123 -12.06 16.75 18.46
CA ASP A 123 -13.35 17.16 18.94
C ASP A 123 -13.39 17.22 20.47
N LYS A 124 -12.88 18.33 21.03
CA LYS A 124 -13.28 18.80 22.37
C LYS A 124 -14.79 19.13 22.47
N LYS A 125 -15.55 18.94 21.38
CA LYS A 125 -17.00 19.17 21.26
C LYS A 125 -17.80 17.91 20.92
N SER A 126 -17.16 16.77 20.60
CA SER A 126 -17.88 15.51 20.43
C SER A 126 -17.95 14.80 21.77
N CYS A 127 -19.15 14.40 22.18
CA CYS A 127 -19.40 13.63 23.40
C CYS A 127 -18.95 12.16 23.28
N ILE A 128 -18.22 11.81 22.21
CA ILE A 128 -17.71 10.47 21.94
C ILE A 128 -16.18 10.52 22.07
N PRO A 129 -15.56 9.78 23.01
CA PRO A 129 -14.11 9.69 23.10
C PRO A 129 -13.59 8.90 21.90
N ASN A 130 -13.12 9.58 20.84
CA ASN A 130 -12.50 8.90 19.71
C ASN A 130 -11.00 8.75 20.01
N ARG A 131 -10.68 7.63 20.66
CA ARG A 131 -9.30 7.19 20.93
C ARG A 131 -8.49 7.32 19.63
N GLY A 132 -7.59 8.32 19.57
CA GLY A 132 -6.69 8.52 18.43
C GLY A 132 -5.86 7.27 18.12
N ALA A 133 -5.17 7.25 16.97
CA ALA A 133 -4.43 6.07 16.56
C ALA A 133 -3.29 5.73 17.55
N ASN A 134 -3.22 4.46 17.95
CA ASN A 134 -2.18 3.93 18.83
C ASN A 134 -0.80 4.04 18.15
N LYS A 135 0.19 4.56 18.87
CA LYS A 135 1.54 4.81 18.32
C LYS A 135 2.25 3.54 17.86
N ASP A 136 2.13 2.44 18.59
CA ASP A 136 2.75 1.16 18.22
C ASP A 136 2.06 0.55 16.98
N SER A 137 0.73 0.65 16.91
CA SER A 137 -0.04 0.28 15.72
C SER A 137 0.42 1.06 14.49
N LEU A 138 0.47 2.39 14.58
CA LEU A 138 0.95 3.27 13.52
C LEU A 138 2.38 2.94 13.10
N HIS A 139 3.28 2.71 14.06
CA HIS A 139 4.67 2.38 13.78
C HIS A 139 4.78 1.06 12.98
N ILE A 140 4.05 0.02 13.38
CA ILE A 140 4.04 -1.26 12.67
C ILE A 140 3.43 -1.09 11.27
N PHE A 141 2.32 -0.36 11.16
CA PHE A 141 1.64 -0.09 9.89
C PHE A 141 2.56 0.63 8.89
N LEU A 142 3.19 1.73 9.31
CA LEU A 142 4.12 2.49 8.46
C LEU A 142 5.34 1.64 8.07
N LYS A 143 5.87 0.84 8.99
CA LYS A 143 7.00 -0.04 8.72
C LYS A 143 6.65 -1.10 7.68
N VAL A 144 5.48 -1.75 7.79
CA VAL A 144 5.08 -2.75 6.79
C VAL A 144 4.76 -2.11 5.45
N ALA A 145 4.07 -0.97 5.42
CA ALA A 145 3.79 -0.23 4.19
C ALA A 145 5.08 0.14 3.43
N ASN A 146 6.07 0.69 4.14
CA ASN A 146 7.38 1.03 3.56
C ASN A 146 8.15 -0.20 3.05
N GLN A 147 8.04 -1.35 3.72
CA GLN A 147 8.67 -2.60 3.25
C GLN A 147 8.00 -3.14 1.98
N CYS A 148 6.67 -3.08 1.90
CA CYS A 148 5.91 -3.49 0.72
C CYS A 148 6.31 -2.70 -0.52
N VAL A 149 6.53 -1.39 -0.37
CA VAL A 149 7.00 -0.53 -1.46
C VAL A 149 8.52 -0.55 -1.59
N SER A 150 9.24 -1.66 -1.42
CA SER A 150 10.69 -1.68 -1.73
C SER A 150 10.92 -1.62 -3.26
N GLU A 151 11.99 -0.97 -3.73
CA GLU A 151 12.27 -0.88 -5.18
C GLU A 151 12.47 -2.27 -5.79
N THR A 152 13.25 -3.11 -5.11
CA THR A 152 13.52 -4.47 -5.51
C THR A 152 12.44 -5.42 -4.97
N GLN A 153 11.89 -6.25 -5.84
CA GLN A 153 10.90 -7.29 -5.56
C GLN A 153 11.37 -8.21 -4.41
N ASP A 154 12.62 -8.68 -4.46
CA ASP A 154 13.16 -9.64 -3.50
C ASP A 154 13.33 -9.07 -2.07
N GLN A 155 13.24 -7.75 -1.90
CA GLN A 155 13.28 -7.09 -0.59
C GLN A 155 11.89 -6.93 0.03
N ARG A 156 10.83 -7.23 -0.72
CA ARG A 156 9.45 -7.08 -0.27
C ARG A 156 9.04 -8.31 0.57
N PRO A 157 8.25 -8.13 1.63
CA PRO A 157 7.71 -9.24 2.40
C PRO A 157 6.68 -10.02 1.58
N THR A 158 6.49 -11.29 1.91
CA THR A 158 5.34 -12.04 1.37
C THR A 158 4.03 -11.48 1.93
N MET A 159 2.92 -11.60 1.19
CA MET A 159 1.61 -11.15 1.70
C MET A 159 1.20 -11.81 3.02
N LYS A 160 1.65 -13.03 3.30
CA LYS A 160 1.45 -13.68 4.61
C LYS A 160 2.15 -12.91 5.73
N VAL A 161 3.38 -12.45 5.51
CA VAL A 161 4.11 -11.63 6.49
C VAL A 161 3.45 -10.26 6.65
N VAL A 162 2.94 -9.68 5.57
CA VAL A 162 2.19 -8.43 5.60
C VAL A 162 0.93 -8.56 6.47
N LEU A 163 0.12 -9.60 6.22
CA LEU A 163 -1.09 -9.90 6.99
C LEU A 163 -0.79 -10.02 8.49
N ASN A 164 0.18 -10.84 8.88
CA ASN A 164 0.54 -11.04 10.29
C ASN A 164 0.95 -9.72 10.97
N LYS A 165 1.63 -8.81 10.24
CA LYS A 165 2.02 -7.50 10.78
C LYS A 165 0.83 -6.57 10.95
N LEU A 166 -0.09 -6.56 9.99
CA LEU A 166 -1.31 -5.75 10.06
C LEU A 166 -2.26 -6.25 11.16
N GLU A 167 -2.40 -7.57 11.34
CA GLU A 167 -3.13 -8.15 12.47
C GLU A 167 -2.51 -7.74 13.80
N LYS A 168 -1.17 -7.75 13.90
CA LYS A 168 -0.47 -7.26 15.09
C LYS A 168 -0.72 -5.77 15.34
N ALA A 169 -0.67 -4.94 14.30
CA ALA A 169 -0.99 -3.51 14.42
C ALA A 169 -2.43 -3.30 14.90
N LEU A 170 -3.38 -4.06 14.34
CA LEU A 170 -4.78 -4.03 14.75
C LEU A 170 -4.94 -4.39 16.24
N VAL A 171 -4.25 -5.43 16.72
CA VAL A 171 -4.26 -5.80 18.15
C VAL A 171 -3.83 -4.62 19.03
N PHE A 172 -2.77 -3.88 18.67
CA PHE A 172 -2.37 -2.68 19.43
C PHE A 172 -3.41 -1.56 19.39
N GLN A 173 -4.16 -1.43 18.29
CA GLN A 173 -5.19 -0.39 18.17
C GLN A 173 -6.44 -0.69 19.00
N VAL A 174 -6.84 -1.96 19.06
CA VAL A 174 -8.08 -2.38 19.73
C VAL A 174 -7.88 -2.78 21.20
N SER A 175 -6.63 -2.89 21.66
CA SER A 175 -6.26 -3.08 23.07
C SER A 175 -6.29 -1.75 23.82
#